data_AF-A0A8B8GHF3-F1
#
_entry.id   AF-A0A8B8GHF3-F1
#
_cell.length_a   1.000
_cell.length_b   1.000
_cell.length_c   1.000
_cell.angle_alpha   90.00
_cell.angle_beta   90.00
_cell.angle_gamma   90.00
#
_symmetry.space_group_name_H-M   'P 1'
#
loop_
_entity.id
_entity.type
_entity.pdbx_description
1 polymer ?
#
loop_
_entity_poly.entity_id
_entity_poly.type
_entity_poly.pdbx_seq_one_letter_code
_entity_poly.pdbx_strand_id
1 'polypeptide(L)'
;MWRYVRKLTLNINMRVQLQNDQSADRFSKQLLEIGNGKVQIDNTNGSISLPNNFCTILQSKEELIERGFPNIIQNHRNHKWLSERAILAPKNVQVNAINYLIQEKLPGAVISYKSIDNALNEDDAVNYPVEFLNSLEPPGIPPHFLNLKVGSSIILPRNLNAPKLCNGTRLAVKRLMPNLIEATILTGKAKGEFVLIPRIPLIPTDMPFEFKRLQFPVHLSFAMSINKAQGQTLQVCGLDLEEPCFSDGQLYVACSRVGTPNCLFVYAPNGQTKNIVYTNVLD
;
A
#
# COMPACT_ATOMS: atom_id res chain seq x y z
N MET A 1 17.17 22.12 18.92
CA MET A 1 17.43 22.15 17.46
C MET A 1 16.27 22.79 16.69
N TRP A 2 15.02 22.34 16.88
CA TRP A 2 13.84 22.88 16.20
C TRP A 2 13.55 24.39 16.40
N ARG A 3 13.91 24.96 17.56
CA ARG A 3 13.77 26.41 17.86
C ARG A 3 14.60 27.33 16.95
N TYR A 4 15.61 26.81 16.27
CA TYR A 4 16.49 27.57 15.37
C TYR A 4 16.16 27.33 13.90
N VAL A 5 15.08 26.61 13.59
CA VAL A 5 14.68 26.27 12.22
C VAL A 5 13.78 27.38 11.67
N ARG A 6 14.16 27.93 10.51
CA ARG A 6 13.29 28.83 9.75
C ARG A 6 12.21 28.01 9.04
N LYS A 7 10.95 28.20 9.42
CA LYS A 7 9.79 27.57 8.77
C LYS A 7 9.46 28.32 7.47
N LEU A 8 9.51 27.61 6.35
CA LEU A 8 9.04 28.10 5.06
C LEU A 8 7.81 27.29 4.66
N THR A 9 6.73 27.96 4.24
CA THR A 9 5.45 27.32 3.94
C THR A 9 5.13 27.52 2.46
N LEU A 10 4.75 26.44 1.78
CA LEU A 10 4.18 26.50 0.43
C LEU A 10 2.66 26.57 0.56
N ASN A 11 2.06 27.64 0.05
CA ASN A 11 0.62 27.89 0.16
C ASN A 11 -0.15 27.57 -1.14
N ILE A 12 0.57 27.23 -2.20
CA ILE A 12 0.00 27.04 -3.53
C ILE A 12 0.00 25.55 -3.88
N ASN A 13 -1.21 25.00 -4.08
CA ASN A 13 -1.36 23.64 -4.59
C ASN A 13 -1.21 23.65 -6.12
N MET A 14 0.01 23.39 -6.59
CA MET A 14 0.32 23.35 -8.03
C MET A 14 -0.54 22.36 -8.82
N ARG A 15 -1.06 21.29 -8.19
CA ARG A 15 -1.95 20.32 -8.89
C ARG A 15 -3.27 20.96 -9.31
N VAL A 16 -3.84 21.81 -8.46
CA VAL A 16 -5.09 22.53 -8.72
C VAL A 16 -4.86 23.64 -9.75
N GLN A 17 -3.77 24.40 -9.57
CA GLN A 17 -3.50 25.59 -10.39
C GLN A 17 -3.18 25.26 -11.86
N LEU A 18 -2.53 24.12 -12.13
CA LEU A 18 -2.18 23.71 -13.49
C LEU A 18 -3.37 23.19 -14.31
N GLN A 19 -4.43 22.70 -13.66
CA GLN A 19 -5.59 22.09 -14.34
C GLN A 19 -6.82 23.00 -14.41
N ASN A 20 -6.80 24.14 -13.71
CA ASN A 20 -7.92 25.09 -13.62
C ASN A 20 -9.28 24.43 -13.29
N ASP A 21 -9.22 23.32 -12.55
CA ASP A 21 -10.37 22.47 -12.24
C ASP A 21 -10.98 22.91 -10.90
N GLN A 22 -12.19 23.49 -10.96
CA GLN A 22 -12.93 23.94 -9.78
C GLN A 22 -13.24 22.79 -8.81
N SER A 23 -13.40 21.55 -9.31
CA SER A 23 -13.62 20.38 -8.47
C SER A 23 -12.36 20.01 -7.69
N ALA A 24 -11.19 20.15 -8.30
CA ALA A 24 -9.89 19.94 -7.64
C ALA A 24 -9.60 21.01 -6.57
N ASP A 25 -9.99 22.27 -6.80
CA ASP A 25 -9.86 23.34 -5.80
C ASP A 25 -10.72 23.05 -4.56
N ARG A 26 -12.00 22.70 -4.77
CA ARG A 26 -12.90 22.31 -3.68
C ARG A 26 -12.37 21.09 -2.93
N PHE A 27 -11.91 20.06 -3.66
CA PHE A 27 -11.32 18.87 -3.07
C PHE A 27 -10.10 19.20 -2.20
N SER A 28 -9.21 20.07 -2.67
CA SER A 28 -8.04 20.51 -1.90
C SER A 28 -8.43 21.23 -0.61
N LYS A 29 -9.49 22.05 -0.62
CA LYS A 29 -9.99 22.73 0.59
C LYS A 29 -10.58 21.73 1.59
N GLN A 30 -11.43 20.82 1.13
CA GLN A 30 -12.02 19.76 1.96
C GLN A 30 -10.94 18.83 2.55
N LEU A 31 -9.92 18.51 1.75
CA LEU A 31 -8.78 17.71 2.20
C LEU A 31 -8.01 18.42 3.33
N LEU A 32 -7.81 19.74 3.25
CA LEU A 32 -7.21 20.52 4.32
C LEU A 32 -8.09 20.60 5.57
N GLU A 33 -9.41 20.65 5.43
CA GLU A 33 -10.33 20.60 6.57
C GLU A 33 -10.23 19.26 7.32
N ILE A 34 -10.16 18.14 6.58
CA ILE A 34 -9.91 16.81 7.15
C ILE A 34 -8.55 16.79 7.86
N GLY A 35 -7.48 17.23 7.18
CA GLY A 35 -6.12 17.21 7.73
C GLY A 35 -5.94 18.10 8.97
N ASN A 36 -6.70 19.19 9.08
CA ASN A 36 -6.66 20.09 10.24
C ASN A 36 -7.71 19.75 11.32
N GLY A 37 -8.47 18.65 11.16
CA GLY A 37 -9.48 18.24 12.15
C GLY A 37 -10.66 19.21 12.26
N LYS A 38 -10.96 19.98 11.20
CA LYS A 38 -12.06 20.97 11.18
C LYS A 38 -13.40 20.40 10.76
N VAL A 39 -13.44 19.12 10.37
CA VAL A 39 -14.67 18.41 10.00
C VAL A 39 -15.48 18.09 11.26
N GLN A 40 -16.80 18.24 11.19
CA GLN A 40 -17.68 17.91 12.30
C GLN A 40 -17.55 16.44 12.69
N ILE A 41 -17.35 16.19 13.98
CA ILE A 41 -17.27 14.87 14.58
C ILE A 41 -18.63 14.53 15.17
N ASP A 42 -19.11 13.33 14.90
CA ASP A 42 -20.28 12.77 15.56
C ASP A 42 -19.93 12.46 17.02
N ASN A 43 -20.56 13.19 17.95
CA ASN A 43 -20.30 13.07 19.39
C ASN A 43 -20.66 11.68 19.97
N THR A 44 -21.45 10.88 19.25
CA THR A 44 -21.88 9.56 19.75
C THR A 44 -20.82 8.48 19.52
N ASN A 45 -20.08 8.54 18.41
CA ASN A 45 -19.14 7.48 18.01
C ASN A 45 -17.73 8.00 17.68
N GLY A 46 -17.49 9.31 17.76
CA GLY A 46 -16.20 9.95 17.49
C GLY A 46 -15.75 9.87 16.03
N SER A 47 -16.66 9.59 15.09
CA SER A 47 -16.38 9.46 13.67
C SER A 47 -16.78 10.72 12.90
N ILE A 48 -16.24 10.85 11.68
CA ILE A 48 -16.65 11.88 10.72
C ILE A 48 -17.40 11.24 9.57
N SER A 49 -18.30 12.01 8.96
CA SER A 49 -18.81 11.71 7.62
C SER A 49 -17.92 12.39 6.59
N LEU A 50 -17.59 11.70 5.50
CA LEU A 50 -16.80 12.32 4.43
C LEU A 50 -17.60 13.44 3.75
N PRO A 51 -16.99 14.60 3.43
CA PRO A 51 -17.73 15.72 2.85
C PRO A 51 -18.42 15.36 1.52
N ASN A 52 -19.55 16.01 1.24
CA ASN A 52 -20.24 15.85 -0.05
C ASN A 52 -19.31 16.20 -1.23
N ASN A 53 -19.37 15.40 -2.29
CA ASN A 53 -18.54 15.50 -3.50
C ASN A 53 -17.02 15.35 -3.25
N PHE A 54 -16.61 14.77 -2.11
CA PHE A 54 -15.20 14.53 -1.80
C PHE A 54 -14.66 13.22 -2.40
N CYS A 55 -15.51 12.19 -2.47
CA CYS A 55 -15.19 10.88 -3.01
C CYS A 55 -16.47 10.15 -3.43
N THR A 56 -16.32 9.03 -4.13
CA THR A 56 -17.43 8.08 -4.30
C THR A 56 -17.40 7.07 -3.15
N ILE A 57 -18.42 7.09 -2.29
CA ILE A 57 -18.61 6.11 -1.22
C ILE A 57 -19.23 4.84 -1.82
N LEU A 58 -18.63 3.70 -1.52
CA LEU A 58 -19.01 2.37 -2.02
C LEU A 58 -19.61 1.52 -0.90
N GLN A 59 -20.41 0.53 -1.28
CA GLN A 59 -21.16 -0.29 -0.31
C GLN A 59 -20.45 -1.60 0.05
N SER A 60 -19.45 -2.02 -0.72
CA SER A 60 -18.71 -3.25 -0.44
C SER A 60 -17.26 -3.22 -0.93
N LYS A 61 -16.45 -4.17 -0.44
CA LYS A 61 -15.06 -4.36 -0.90
C LYS A 61 -14.99 -4.83 -2.34
N GLU A 62 -15.95 -5.60 -2.81
CA GLU A 62 -16.02 -6.08 -4.19
C GLU A 62 -16.21 -4.91 -5.15
N GLU A 63 -17.08 -3.96 -4.80
CA GLU A 63 -17.25 -2.71 -5.54
C GLU A 63 -15.97 -1.88 -5.52
N LEU A 64 -15.30 -1.79 -4.36
CA LEU A 64 -14.01 -1.11 -4.24
C LEU A 64 -12.95 -1.72 -5.16
N ILE A 65 -12.87 -3.04 -5.23
CA ILE A 65 -11.97 -3.76 -6.13
C ILE A 65 -12.31 -3.46 -7.59
N GLU A 66 -13.59 -3.48 -7.97
CA GLU A 66 -14.02 -3.23 -9.35
C GLU A 66 -13.77 -1.77 -9.78
N ARG A 67 -13.97 -0.79 -8.89
CA ARG A 67 -13.68 0.62 -9.18
C ARG A 67 -12.18 0.92 -9.17
N GLY A 68 -11.45 0.29 -8.23
CA GLY A 68 -10.00 0.41 -8.11
C GLY A 68 -9.25 -0.24 -9.28
N PHE A 69 -9.69 -1.41 -9.74
CA PHE A 69 -9.07 -2.24 -10.78
C PHE A 69 -10.10 -2.78 -11.79
N PRO A 70 -10.79 -1.91 -12.55
CA PRO A 70 -11.84 -2.29 -13.50
C PRO A 70 -11.28 -3.17 -14.60
N ASN A 71 -12.01 -4.24 -14.93
CA ASN A 71 -11.61 -5.16 -16.01
C ASN A 71 -10.18 -5.69 -15.80
N ILE A 72 -9.83 -6.10 -14.58
CA ILE A 72 -8.47 -6.56 -14.24
C ILE A 72 -8.03 -7.75 -15.12
N ILE A 73 -8.97 -8.62 -15.51
CA ILE A 73 -8.70 -9.78 -16.38
C ILE A 73 -8.10 -9.32 -17.72
N GLN A 74 -8.56 -8.19 -18.27
CA GLN A 74 -8.07 -7.64 -19.52
C GLN A 74 -6.83 -6.76 -19.29
N ASN A 75 -6.78 -6.04 -18.17
CA ASN A 75 -5.78 -5.00 -17.91
C ASN A 75 -4.52 -5.47 -17.15
N HIS A 76 -4.48 -6.69 -16.60
CA HIS A 76 -3.36 -7.19 -15.77
C HIS A 76 -1.98 -7.17 -16.44
N ARG A 77 -1.90 -7.03 -17.76
CA ARG A 77 -0.63 -6.88 -18.51
C ARG A 77 -0.29 -5.42 -18.87
N ASN A 78 -1.20 -4.49 -18.64
CA ASN A 78 -1.00 -3.08 -18.91
C ASN A 78 -0.22 -2.43 -17.76
N HIS A 79 1.10 -2.33 -17.91
CA HIS A 79 1.99 -1.80 -16.88
C HIS A 79 1.70 -0.34 -16.52
N LYS A 80 1.34 0.50 -17.50
CA LYS A 80 0.98 1.90 -17.24
C LYS A 80 -0.25 1.95 -16.34
N TRP A 81 -1.29 1.22 -16.72
CA TRP A 81 -2.54 1.12 -15.97
C TRP A 81 -2.33 0.57 -14.56
N LEU A 82 -1.49 -0.46 -14.37
CA LEU A 82 -1.16 -0.97 -13.03
C LEU A 82 -0.41 0.05 -12.17
N SER A 83 0.51 0.81 -12.77
CA SER A 83 1.36 1.77 -12.05
C SER A 83 0.60 2.95 -11.46
N GLU A 84 -0.55 3.29 -12.04
CA GLU A 84 -1.30 4.50 -11.72
C GLU A 84 -2.35 4.29 -10.62
N ARG A 85 -2.48 3.06 -10.10
CA ARG A 85 -3.61 2.63 -9.28
C ARG A 85 -3.16 1.81 -8.09
N ALA A 86 -3.84 1.96 -6.95
CA ALA A 86 -3.72 1.08 -5.79
C ALA A 86 -4.98 1.17 -4.92
N ILE A 87 -5.20 0.15 -4.09
CA ILE A 87 -6.12 0.22 -2.96
C ILE A 87 -5.32 0.40 -1.67
N LEU A 88 -5.77 1.29 -0.79
CA LEU A 88 -5.11 1.59 0.46
C LEU A 88 -5.96 1.12 1.62
N ALA A 89 -5.31 0.63 2.67
CA ALA A 89 -5.97 0.34 3.94
C ALA A 89 -5.07 0.74 5.12
N PRO A 90 -5.62 1.02 6.31
CA PRO A 90 -4.79 1.38 7.47
C PRO A 90 -3.86 0.26 7.92
N LYS A 91 -4.33 -0.98 7.93
CA LYS A 91 -3.69 -2.15 8.53
C LYS A 91 -3.29 -3.18 7.46
N ASN A 92 -2.20 -3.93 7.70
CA ASN A 92 -1.67 -4.90 6.73
C ASN A 92 -2.58 -6.12 6.51
N VAL A 93 -3.43 -6.48 7.48
CA VAL A 93 -4.34 -7.64 7.37
C VAL A 93 -5.34 -7.42 6.22
N GLN A 94 -5.93 -6.23 6.14
CA GLN A 94 -6.85 -5.81 5.06
C GLN A 94 -6.13 -5.73 3.73
N VAL A 95 -4.91 -5.18 3.72
CA VAL A 95 -4.05 -5.12 2.53
C VAL A 95 -3.83 -6.54 1.97
N ASN A 96 -3.50 -7.50 2.82
CA ASN A 96 -3.28 -8.88 2.42
C ASN A 96 -4.58 -9.52 1.89
N ALA A 97 -5.71 -9.31 2.57
CA ALA A 97 -7.01 -9.81 2.13
C ALA A 97 -7.40 -9.26 0.75
N ILE A 98 -7.30 -7.95 0.52
CA ILE A 98 -7.61 -7.33 -0.78
C ILE A 98 -6.66 -7.82 -1.87
N ASN A 99 -5.37 -7.92 -1.56
CA ASN A 99 -4.38 -8.43 -2.52
C ASN A 99 -4.72 -9.86 -2.97
N TYR A 100 -5.13 -10.72 -2.03
CA TYR A 100 -5.55 -12.09 -2.32
C TYR A 100 -6.81 -12.11 -3.21
N LEU A 101 -7.85 -11.35 -2.85
CA LEU A 101 -9.09 -11.26 -3.63
C LEU A 101 -8.85 -10.79 -5.08
N ILE A 102 -7.97 -9.80 -5.28
CA ILE A 102 -7.63 -9.32 -6.62
C ILE A 102 -6.82 -10.37 -7.39
N GLN A 103 -5.90 -11.05 -6.72
CA GLN A 103 -5.09 -12.08 -7.36
C GLN A 103 -5.92 -13.30 -7.81
N GLU A 104 -6.95 -13.68 -7.06
CA GLU A 104 -7.87 -14.75 -7.46
C GLU A 104 -8.54 -14.43 -8.80
N LYS A 105 -8.90 -13.16 -9.03
CA LYS A 105 -9.50 -12.69 -10.29
C LYS A 105 -8.55 -12.70 -11.48
N LEU A 106 -7.23 -12.77 -11.28
CA LEU A 106 -6.27 -12.79 -12.40
C LEU A 106 -6.36 -14.11 -13.18
N PRO A 107 -6.25 -14.08 -14.52
CA PRO A 107 -6.16 -15.30 -15.32
C PRO A 107 -4.82 -16.01 -15.10
N GLY A 108 -4.79 -17.30 -15.42
CA GLY A 108 -3.57 -18.12 -15.36
C GLY A 108 -3.39 -18.88 -14.04
N ALA A 109 -2.49 -19.87 -14.07
CA ALA A 109 -2.20 -20.72 -12.93
C ALA A 109 -1.44 -19.95 -11.83
N VAL A 110 -1.83 -20.20 -10.58
CA VAL A 110 -1.03 -19.78 -9.42
C VAL A 110 0.26 -20.61 -9.40
N ILE A 111 1.38 -19.94 -9.15
CA ILE A 111 2.64 -20.58 -8.79
C ILE A 111 2.92 -20.23 -7.33
N SER A 112 3.09 -21.27 -6.52
CA SER A 112 3.35 -21.17 -5.09
C SER A 112 4.83 -21.39 -4.79
N TYR A 113 5.47 -20.41 -4.17
CA TYR A 113 6.85 -20.51 -3.71
C TYR A 113 6.88 -20.71 -2.21
N LYS A 114 7.26 -21.91 -1.77
CA LYS A 114 7.50 -22.23 -0.37
C LYS A 114 8.87 -21.72 0.06
N SER A 115 8.93 -20.96 1.14
CA SER A 115 10.18 -20.48 1.71
C SER A 115 10.97 -21.60 2.41
N ILE A 116 12.25 -21.38 2.64
CA ILE A 116 13.11 -22.27 3.43
C ILE A 116 13.55 -21.48 4.66
N ASP A 117 13.12 -21.92 5.84
CA ASP A 117 13.32 -21.24 7.11
C ASP A 117 14.26 -22.06 7.99
N ASN A 118 15.32 -21.44 8.49
CA ASN A 118 16.30 -22.08 9.36
C ASN A 118 16.62 -21.16 10.54
N ALA A 119 16.69 -21.69 11.76
CA ALA A 119 17.32 -21.02 12.88
C ALA A 119 18.82 -20.77 12.59
N LEU A 120 19.40 -19.71 13.16
CA LEU A 120 20.81 -19.37 12.92
C LEU A 120 21.79 -19.99 13.92
N ASN A 121 21.32 -20.46 15.08
CA ASN A 121 22.13 -21.14 16.08
C ASN A 121 21.46 -22.44 16.55
N GLU A 122 22.25 -23.33 17.17
CA GLU A 122 21.82 -24.68 17.55
C GLU A 122 20.80 -24.67 18.70
N ASP A 123 20.98 -23.75 19.67
CA ASP A 123 20.06 -23.60 20.79
C ASP A 123 18.65 -23.19 20.31
N ASP A 124 18.57 -22.22 19.38
CA ASP A 124 17.33 -21.79 18.75
C ASP A 124 16.74 -22.90 17.86
N ALA A 125 17.57 -23.70 17.19
CA ALA A 125 17.09 -24.80 16.35
C ALA A 125 16.37 -25.89 17.16
N VAL A 126 16.76 -26.10 18.43
CA VAL A 126 16.09 -27.02 19.36
C VAL A 126 14.80 -26.40 19.91
N ASN A 127 14.85 -25.11 20.25
CA ASN A 127 13.71 -24.42 20.89
C ASN A 127 12.61 -23.98 19.90
N TYR A 128 12.97 -23.75 18.64
CA TYR A 128 12.08 -23.20 17.62
C TYR A 128 12.00 -24.13 16.41
N PRO A 129 11.01 -25.05 16.37
CA PRO A 129 10.84 -25.97 15.26
C PRO A 129 10.52 -25.23 13.95
N VAL A 130 10.87 -25.83 12.81
CA VAL A 130 10.70 -25.18 11.51
C VAL A 130 9.24 -24.83 11.20
N GLU A 131 8.28 -25.62 11.67
CA GLU A 131 6.84 -25.36 11.54
C GLU A 131 6.44 -24.06 12.25
N PHE A 132 7.04 -23.79 13.42
CA PHE A 132 6.86 -22.53 14.12
C PHE A 132 7.45 -21.39 13.31
N LEU A 133 8.69 -21.52 12.81
CA LEU A 133 9.32 -20.50 11.96
C LEU A 133 8.48 -20.18 10.71
N ASN A 134 7.95 -21.21 10.06
CA ASN A 134 7.10 -21.10 8.87
C ASN A 134 5.80 -20.32 9.13
N SER A 135 5.29 -20.32 10.36
CA SER A 135 4.08 -19.61 10.76
C SER A 135 4.28 -18.11 10.98
N LEU A 136 5.54 -17.67 11.10
CA LEU A 136 5.86 -16.28 11.43
C LEU A 136 5.80 -15.39 10.19
N GLU A 137 5.19 -14.21 10.37
CA GLU A 137 5.12 -13.13 9.38
C GLU A 137 5.73 -11.82 9.91
N PRO A 138 7.04 -11.80 10.24
CA PRO A 138 7.65 -10.60 10.77
C PRO A 138 7.69 -9.45 9.73
N PRO A 139 7.69 -8.19 10.17
CA PRO A 139 7.72 -7.04 9.27
C PRO A 139 8.90 -7.08 8.30
N GLY A 140 8.64 -6.73 7.03
CA GLY A 140 9.68 -6.68 5.99
C GLY A 140 10.10 -8.05 5.44
N ILE A 141 9.59 -9.16 6.02
CA ILE A 141 9.86 -10.51 5.56
C ILE A 141 8.68 -11.02 4.71
N PRO A 142 8.93 -11.60 3.52
CA PRO A 142 7.91 -12.24 2.70
C PRO A 142 7.24 -13.43 3.42
N PRO A 143 5.99 -13.76 3.08
CA PRO A 143 5.28 -14.89 3.67
C PRO A 143 5.97 -16.22 3.33
N HIS A 144 5.76 -17.22 4.19
CA HIS A 144 6.28 -18.56 3.95
C HIS A 144 5.73 -19.17 2.65
N PHE A 145 4.44 -18.98 2.39
CA PHE A 145 3.80 -19.30 1.11
C PHE A 145 3.60 -18.02 0.30
N LEU A 146 4.40 -17.86 -0.75
CA LEU A 146 4.26 -16.75 -1.70
C LEU A 146 3.57 -17.24 -2.97
N ASN A 147 2.28 -16.92 -3.10
CA ASN A 147 1.47 -17.25 -4.27
C ASN A 147 1.54 -16.10 -5.29
N LEU A 148 1.91 -16.38 -6.53
CA LEU A 148 2.01 -15.37 -7.60
C LEU A 148 1.36 -15.89 -8.90
N LYS A 149 0.87 -14.95 -9.72
CA LYS A 149 0.43 -15.19 -11.11
C LYS A 149 1.18 -14.25 -12.04
N VAL A 150 1.25 -14.59 -13.33
CA VAL A 150 1.72 -13.63 -14.35
C VAL A 150 0.76 -12.44 -14.39
N GLY A 151 1.30 -11.21 -14.36
CA GLY A 151 0.54 -9.97 -14.21
C GLY A 151 0.23 -9.56 -12.77
N SER A 152 0.66 -10.33 -11.76
CA SER A 152 0.61 -9.87 -10.37
C SER A 152 1.42 -8.57 -10.20
N SER A 153 0.81 -7.56 -9.59
CA SER A 153 1.52 -6.39 -9.07
C SER A 153 2.20 -6.79 -7.77
N ILE A 154 3.51 -6.55 -7.65
CA ILE A 154 4.32 -6.85 -6.48
C ILE A 154 5.12 -5.63 -6.03
N ILE A 155 5.64 -5.62 -4.81
CA ILE A 155 6.43 -4.54 -4.24
C ILE A 155 7.63 -5.07 -3.49
N LEU A 156 8.76 -4.36 -3.59
CA LEU A 156 9.96 -4.67 -2.81
C LEU A 156 9.81 -4.16 -1.36
N PRO A 157 10.02 -4.99 -0.32
CA PRO A 157 10.00 -4.57 1.07
C PRO A 157 11.33 -3.99 1.54
N ARG A 158 12.38 -4.07 0.73
CA ARG A 158 13.74 -3.60 1.05
C ARG A 158 14.51 -3.17 -0.19
N ASN A 159 15.64 -2.51 0.03
CA ASN A 159 16.56 -2.14 -1.05
C ASN A 159 17.33 -3.37 -1.54
N LEU A 160 17.39 -3.54 -2.86
CA LEU A 160 18.19 -4.58 -3.53
C LEU A 160 19.32 -3.97 -4.36
N ASN A 161 19.01 -2.92 -5.13
CA ASN A 161 19.99 -2.25 -6.00
C ASN A 161 19.59 -0.78 -6.19
N ALA A 162 20.07 0.09 -5.31
CA ALA A 162 19.80 1.52 -5.39
C ALA A 162 20.55 2.16 -6.58
N PRO A 163 19.95 3.15 -7.27
CA PRO A 163 18.67 3.80 -6.98
C PRO A 163 17.46 3.15 -7.68
N LYS A 164 17.62 2.00 -8.34
CA LYS A 164 16.59 1.40 -9.21
C LYS A 164 15.58 0.52 -8.46
N LEU A 165 16.08 -0.37 -7.61
CA LEU A 165 15.31 -1.37 -6.88
C LEU A 165 15.39 -1.07 -5.38
N CYS A 166 14.59 -0.11 -4.94
CA CYS A 166 14.50 0.34 -3.56
C CYS A 166 13.23 -0.20 -2.89
N ASN A 167 13.18 -0.11 -1.56
CA ASN A 167 11.95 -0.36 -0.79
C ASN A 167 10.80 0.50 -1.36
N GLY A 168 9.64 -0.14 -1.56
CA GLY A 168 8.47 0.50 -2.14
C GLY A 168 8.40 0.48 -3.67
N THR A 169 9.44 0.01 -4.37
CA THR A 169 9.41 -0.12 -5.83
C THR A 169 8.37 -1.17 -6.22
N ARG A 170 7.37 -0.76 -7.01
CA ARG A 170 6.33 -1.66 -7.52
C ARG A 170 6.79 -2.26 -8.84
N LEU A 171 6.48 -3.54 -9.04
CA LEU A 171 6.84 -4.31 -10.22
C LEU A 171 5.60 -5.07 -10.74
N ALA A 172 5.55 -5.35 -12.04
CA ALA A 172 4.58 -6.28 -12.62
C ALA A 172 5.28 -7.57 -13.02
N VAL A 173 4.77 -8.71 -12.54
CA VAL A 173 5.30 -10.04 -12.86
C VAL A 173 5.09 -10.34 -14.34
N LYS A 174 6.18 -10.66 -15.05
CA LYS A 174 6.18 -11.07 -16.45
C LYS A 174 6.33 -12.58 -16.60
N ARG A 175 7.23 -13.19 -15.84
CA ARG A 175 7.51 -14.63 -15.85
C ARG A 175 7.88 -15.12 -14.46
N LEU A 176 7.45 -16.33 -14.16
CA LEU A 176 7.64 -16.99 -12.87
C LEU A 176 8.44 -18.28 -13.14
N MET A 177 9.64 -18.36 -12.57
CA MET A 177 10.55 -19.51 -12.68
C MET A 177 10.94 -19.99 -11.27
N PRO A 178 11.40 -21.24 -11.09
CA PRO A 178 11.64 -21.81 -9.76
C PRO A 178 12.50 -20.95 -8.82
N ASN A 179 13.53 -20.28 -9.35
CA ASN A 179 14.49 -19.49 -8.56
C ASN A 179 14.60 -18.03 -9.00
N LEU A 180 13.75 -17.58 -9.94
CA LEU A 180 13.86 -16.26 -10.54
C LEU A 180 12.48 -15.73 -10.93
N ILE A 181 12.19 -14.49 -10.54
CA ILE A 181 11.02 -13.75 -11.03
C ILE A 181 11.49 -12.73 -12.04
N GLU A 182 10.88 -12.73 -13.21
CA GLU A 182 11.01 -11.64 -14.18
C GLU A 182 9.91 -10.64 -13.97
N ALA A 183 10.28 -9.38 -13.81
CA ALA A 183 9.32 -8.31 -13.62
C ALA A 183 9.70 -7.03 -14.37
N THR A 184 8.71 -6.17 -14.58
CA THR A 184 8.90 -4.82 -15.13
C THR A 184 8.68 -3.80 -14.03
N ILE A 185 9.56 -2.80 -13.92
CA ILE A 185 9.44 -1.73 -12.93
C ILE A 185 8.24 -0.82 -13.28
N LEU A 186 7.34 -0.61 -12.32
CA LEU A 186 6.13 0.20 -12.49
C LEU A 186 6.31 1.65 -12.01
N THR A 187 7.16 1.88 -11.02
CA THR A 187 7.32 3.18 -10.34
C THR A 187 8.78 3.62 -10.25
N GLY A 188 9.00 4.92 -10.05
CA GLY A 188 10.34 5.49 -9.89
C GLY A 188 11.07 5.80 -11.19
N LYS A 189 12.36 6.15 -11.07
CA LYS A 189 13.19 6.63 -12.19
C LYS A 189 13.47 5.57 -13.27
N ALA A 190 13.46 4.30 -12.87
CA ALA A 190 13.72 3.16 -13.76
C ALA A 190 12.41 2.53 -14.31
N LYS A 191 11.30 3.26 -14.32
CA LYS A 191 10.00 2.77 -14.81
C LYS A 191 10.12 2.23 -16.24
N GLY A 192 9.56 1.04 -16.47
CA GLY A 192 9.59 0.34 -17.75
C GLY A 192 10.79 -0.58 -17.94
N GLU A 193 11.83 -0.46 -17.10
CA GLU A 193 12.97 -1.38 -17.16
C GLU A 193 12.59 -2.79 -16.70
N PHE A 194 13.25 -3.77 -17.31
CA PHE A 194 13.15 -5.18 -16.94
C PHE A 194 14.13 -5.52 -15.82
N VAL A 195 13.69 -6.35 -14.88
CA VAL A 195 14.53 -6.82 -13.77
C VAL A 195 14.29 -8.29 -13.45
N LEU A 196 15.34 -8.89 -12.89
CA LEU A 196 15.36 -10.26 -12.39
C LEU A 196 15.44 -10.21 -10.87
N ILE A 197 14.49 -10.84 -10.18
CA ILE A 197 14.43 -10.91 -8.73
C ILE A 197 14.72 -12.36 -8.30
N PRO A 198 15.90 -12.65 -7.72
CA PRO A 198 16.21 -13.98 -7.20
C PRO A 198 15.62 -14.18 -5.80
N ARG A 199 15.61 -15.43 -5.33
CA ARG A 199 15.43 -15.73 -3.90
C ARG A 199 16.66 -15.27 -3.14
N ILE A 200 16.47 -14.57 -2.03
CA ILE A 200 17.56 -14.10 -1.17
C ILE A 200 17.33 -14.53 0.28
N PRO A 201 18.39 -14.77 1.05
CA PRO A 201 18.26 -15.00 2.48
C PRO A 201 17.87 -13.70 3.19
N LEU A 202 16.86 -13.76 4.05
CA LEU A 202 16.33 -12.63 4.79
C LEU A 202 16.32 -12.96 6.27
N ILE A 203 16.87 -12.07 7.09
CA ILE A 203 16.89 -12.19 8.54
C ILE A 203 15.99 -11.07 9.10
N PRO A 204 14.92 -11.39 9.84
CA PRO A 204 14.12 -10.39 10.53
C PRO A 204 14.94 -9.70 11.63
N THR A 205 14.72 -8.40 11.85
CA THR A 205 15.45 -7.62 12.86
C THR A 205 14.74 -7.51 14.20
N ASP A 206 13.42 -7.71 14.22
CA ASP A 206 12.57 -7.38 15.37
C ASP A 206 12.00 -8.67 16.00
N MET A 207 12.88 -9.64 16.30
CA MET A 207 12.51 -10.94 16.88
C MET A 207 13.41 -11.29 18.07
N PRO A 208 12.91 -12.01 19.09
CA PRO A 208 13.70 -12.40 20.26
C PRO A 208 14.72 -13.52 19.99
N PHE A 209 14.74 -14.06 18.77
CA PHE A 209 15.66 -15.09 18.29
C PHE A 209 15.98 -14.84 16.82
N GLU A 210 17.04 -15.45 16.33
CA GLU A 210 17.50 -15.25 14.96
C GLU A 210 17.16 -16.45 14.06
N PHE A 211 16.38 -16.18 13.01
CA PHE A 211 16.18 -17.15 11.94
C PHE A 211 16.32 -16.48 10.58
N LYS A 212 16.56 -17.31 9.56
CA LYS A 212 16.73 -16.89 8.18
C LYS A 212 15.67 -17.53 7.31
N ARG A 213 14.97 -16.70 6.54
CA ARG A 213 14.02 -17.10 5.50
C ARG A 213 14.62 -16.89 4.11
N LEU A 214 14.79 -17.96 3.34
CA LEU A 214 15.16 -17.89 1.93
C LEU A 214 13.91 -17.80 1.05
N GLN A 215 13.63 -16.61 0.52
CA GLN A 215 12.43 -16.33 -0.28
C GLN A 215 12.68 -15.20 -1.29
N PHE A 216 11.80 -15.04 -2.27
CA PHE A 216 11.77 -13.82 -3.08
C PHE A 216 11.42 -12.61 -2.21
N PRO A 217 12.20 -11.52 -2.23
CA PRO A 217 11.97 -10.35 -1.40
C PRO A 217 10.85 -9.48 -1.99
N VAL A 218 9.62 -10.01 -2.06
CA VAL A 218 8.47 -9.34 -2.68
C VAL A 218 7.18 -9.64 -1.90
N HIS A 219 6.25 -8.69 -1.94
CA HIS A 219 4.86 -8.86 -1.50
C HIS A 219 3.92 -8.49 -2.64
N LEU A 220 2.67 -8.99 -2.64
CA LEU A 220 1.63 -8.48 -3.54
C LEU A 220 1.37 -6.99 -3.29
N SER A 221 1.00 -6.27 -4.35
CA SER A 221 0.88 -4.81 -4.33
C SER A 221 -0.19 -4.28 -5.29
N PHE A 222 -1.36 -4.90 -5.27
CA PHE A 222 -2.59 -4.26 -5.73
C PHE A 222 -3.13 -3.33 -4.65
N ALA A 223 -3.05 -3.79 -3.38
CA ALA A 223 -3.24 -2.99 -2.21
C ALA A 223 -1.93 -2.75 -1.45
N MET A 224 -1.87 -1.65 -0.69
CA MET A 224 -0.76 -1.35 0.24
C MET A 224 -1.27 -0.56 1.44
N SER A 225 -0.51 -0.52 2.53
CA SER A 225 -0.92 0.28 3.68
C SER A 225 -0.82 1.78 3.38
N ILE A 226 -1.67 2.58 4.00
CA ILE A 226 -1.63 4.05 3.87
C ILE A 226 -0.23 4.59 4.18
N ASN A 227 0.42 4.05 5.20
CA ASN A 227 1.78 4.44 5.60
C ASN A 227 2.80 4.15 4.48
N LYS A 228 2.68 3.03 3.75
CA LYS A 228 3.54 2.72 2.60
C LYS A 228 3.24 3.57 1.36
N ALA A 229 2.02 4.08 1.23
CA ALA A 229 1.64 4.96 0.14
C ALA A 229 2.10 6.41 0.33
N GLN A 230 2.60 6.77 1.51
CA GLN A 230 3.10 8.11 1.80
C GLN A 230 4.23 8.48 0.82
N GLY A 231 4.09 9.63 0.17
CA GLY A 231 5.02 10.12 -0.86
C GLY A 231 4.76 9.56 -2.27
N GLN A 232 3.90 8.55 -2.44
CA GLN A 232 3.48 8.08 -3.76
C GLN A 232 2.33 8.93 -4.31
N THR A 233 2.29 9.12 -5.63
CA THR A 233 1.16 9.76 -6.33
C THR A 233 0.45 8.73 -7.18
N LEU A 234 -0.88 8.65 -7.07
CA LEU A 234 -1.74 7.72 -7.80
C LEU A 234 -2.74 8.53 -8.65
N GLN A 235 -3.13 7.99 -9.80
CA GLN A 235 -4.22 8.54 -10.61
C GLN A 235 -5.58 8.00 -10.18
N VAL A 236 -5.61 6.79 -9.60
CA VAL A 236 -6.83 6.20 -9.02
C VAL A 236 -6.47 5.56 -7.67
N CYS A 237 -7.28 5.84 -6.66
CA CYS A 237 -7.09 5.29 -5.34
C CYS A 237 -8.42 4.72 -4.82
N GLY A 238 -8.40 3.43 -4.48
CA GLY A 238 -9.40 2.87 -3.58
C GLY A 238 -8.93 3.02 -2.13
N LEU A 239 -9.84 3.23 -1.20
CA LEU A 239 -9.59 3.30 0.22
C LEU A 239 -10.54 2.36 0.95
N ASP A 240 -10.00 1.32 1.58
CA ASP A 240 -10.71 0.42 2.46
C ASP A 240 -10.60 0.93 3.91
N LEU A 241 -11.71 1.50 4.40
CA LEU A 241 -11.90 1.98 5.76
C LEU A 241 -12.91 1.10 6.52
N GLU A 242 -13.04 -0.18 6.17
CA GLU A 242 -13.75 -1.14 7.02
C GLU A 242 -13.25 -1.06 8.46
N GLU A 243 -11.94 -0.92 8.60
CA GLU A 243 -11.26 -0.64 9.85
C GLU A 243 -10.73 0.79 9.83
N PRO A 244 -10.97 1.56 10.91
CA PRO A 244 -10.68 2.98 10.91
C PRO A 244 -9.18 3.26 10.91
N CYS A 245 -8.81 4.44 10.43
CA CYS A 245 -7.48 5.00 10.63
C CYS A 245 -7.18 5.11 12.14
N PHE A 246 -5.94 4.80 12.52
CA PHE A 246 -5.51 4.69 13.93
C PHE A 246 -4.34 5.61 14.28
N SER A 247 -3.81 6.38 13.32
CA SER A 247 -2.70 7.29 13.52
C SER A 247 -3.01 8.70 12.99
N ASP A 248 -2.31 9.67 13.55
CA ASP A 248 -2.44 11.09 13.20
C ASP A 248 -2.22 11.35 11.71
N GLY A 249 -3.13 12.11 11.11
CA GLY A 249 -3.06 12.51 9.71
C GLY A 249 -3.17 11.34 8.71
N GLN A 250 -3.40 10.10 9.16
CA GLN A 250 -3.41 8.92 8.28
C GLN A 250 -4.51 9.01 7.22
N LEU A 251 -5.72 9.44 7.60
CA LEU A 251 -6.82 9.64 6.65
C LEU A 251 -6.48 10.71 5.62
N TYR A 252 -5.86 11.82 6.05
CA TYR A 252 -5.38 12.87 5.15
C TYR A 252 -4.32 12.35 4.16
N VAL A 253 -3.35 11.55 4.65
CA VAL A 253 -2.33 10.93 3.79
C VAL A 253 -2.99 10.05 2.73
N ALA A 254 -4.00 9.27 3.10
CA ALA A 254 -4.70 8.40 2.18
C ALA A 254 -5.47 9.17 1.09
N CYS A 255 -6.29 10.16 1.48
CA CYS A 255 -7.09 10.93 0.54
C CYS A 255 -6.25 11.83 -0.36
N SER A 256 -5.09 12.31 0.11
CA SER A 256 -4.16 13.15 -0.67
C SER A 256 -3.41 12.42 -1.78
N ARG A 257 -3.59 11.10 -1.93
CA ARG A 257 -2.91 10.31 -2.96
C ARG A 257 -3.41 10.59 -4.38
N VAL A 258 -4.62 11.10 -4.54
CA VAL A 258 -5.21 11.51 -5.81
C VAL A 258 -5.39 13.02 -5.90
N GLY A 259 -5.55 13.54 -7.12
CA GLY A 259 -5.73 14.98 -7.37
C GLY A 259 -7.19 15.44 -7.41
N THR A 260 -8.14 14.54 -7.63
CA THR A 260 -9.55 14.87 -7.89
C THR A 260 -10.48 13.89 -7.18
N PRO A 261 -11.71 14.32 -6.83
CA PRO A 261 -12.66 13.48 -6.11
C PRO A 261 -13.15 12.28 -6.93
N ASN A 262 -13.20 12.41 -8.26
CA ASN A 262 -13.64 11.35 -9.19
C ASN A 262 -12.69 10.14 -9.23
N CYS A 263 -11.48 10.31 -8.70
CA CYS A 263 -10.44 9.30 -8.64
C CYS A 263 -10.30 8.64 -7.25
N LEU A 264 -11.12 9.08 -6.27
CA LEU A 264 -11.14 8.57 -4.91
C LEU A 264 -12.39 7.72 -4.68
N PHE A 265 -12.19 6.42 -4.49
CA PHE A 265 -13.22 5.45 -4.16
C PHE A 265 -13.05 5.00 -2.72
N VAL A 266 -14.08 5.08 -1.89
CA VAL A 266 -13.97 4.77 -0.46
C VAL A 266 -15.01 3.74 -0.07
N TYR A 267 -14.58 2.61 0.46
CA TYR A 267 -15.44 1.74 1.24
C TYR A 267 -15.30 2.11 2.71
N ALA A 268 -16.37 2.61 3.31
CA ALA A 268 -16.44 2.96 4.72
C ALA A 268 -17.81 2.50 5.24
N PRO A 269 -17.87 1.56 6.20
CA PRO A 269 -19.13 1.11 6.78
C PRO A 269 -19.95 2.30 7.29
N ASN A 270 -21.23 2.35 6.91
CA ASN A 270 -22.15 3.45 7.24
C ASN A 270 -21.74 4.84 6.70
N GLY A 271 -20.76 4.91 5.78
CA GLY A 271 -20.23 6.18 5.26
C GLY A 271 -19.43 7.00 6.27
N GLN A 272 -19.02 6.39 7.38
CA GLN A 272 -18.32 7.05 8.49
C GLN A 272 -16.93 6.45 8.73
N THR A 273 -15.99 7.26 9.23
CA THR A 273 -14.65 6.81 9.61
C THR A 273 -14.08 7.67 10.73
N LYS A 274 -13.06 7.17 11.45
CA LYS A 274 -12.29 8.00 12.38
C LYS A 274 -11.31 8.90 11.63
N ASN A 275 -11.22 10.14 12.08
CA ASN A 275 -10.19 11.10 11.67
C ASN A 275 -9.39 11.49 12.91
N ILE A 276 -8.13 11.07 12.98
CA ILE A 276 -7.24 11.36 14.11
C ILE A 276 -6.34 12.51 13.70
N VAL A 277 -6.45 13.63 14.40
CA VAL A 277 -5.65 14.83 14.20
C VAL A 277 -5.15 15.34 15.56
N TYR A 278 -3.84 15.38 15.76
CA TYR A 278 -3.23 15.97 16.95
C TYR A 278 -2.93 17.45 16.73
N THR A 279 -3.59 18.31 17.49
CA THR A 279 -3.47 19.78 17.34
C THR A 279 -2.26 20.37 18.07
N ASN A 280 -1.67 19.66 19.05
CA ASN A 280 -0.78 20.26 20.05
C ASN A 280 0.70 19.76 19.97
N VAL A 281 1.16 19.22 18.84
CA VAL A 281 2.50 18.60 18.75
C VAL A 281 3.62 19.63 18.50
N LEU A 282 3.27 20.87 18.14
CA LEU A 282 4.23 21.91 17.72
C LEU A 282 4.12 23.23 18.51
N ASP A 283 3.39 23.25 19.63
CA ASP A 283 3.37 24.40 20.55
C ASP A 283 4.61 24.43 21.45
#